data_AF-A0A1Q3SZQ1-F1
#
_entry.id   AF-A0A1Q3SZQ1-F1
#
_cell.length_a   1.000
_cell.length_b   1.000
_cell.length_c   1.000
_cell.angle_alpha   90.00
_cell.angle_beta   90.00
_cell.angle_gamma   90.00
#
_symmetry.space_group_name_H-M   'P 1'
#
loop_
_entity.id
_entity.type
_entity.pdbx_description
1 polymer ?
#
loop_
_entity_poly.entity_id
_entity_poly.type
_entity_poly.pdbx_seq_one_letter_code
_entity_poly.pdbx_strand_id
1 'polypeptide(L)' 'MSITEKDSSKEKKLLIRLPKELHRQTKLLAYDLNVSMADLCCEGLEMIVQKHEKKTAKKQF' A
#
# COMPACT_ATOMS: atom_id res chain seq x y z
N MET A 1 -3.76 32.48 -5.29
CA MET A 1 -2.87 31.34 -5.00
C MET A 1 -3.67 30.07 -5.17
N SER A 2 -3.24 29.22 -6.09
CA SER A 2 -4.02 28.09 -6.62
C SER A 2 -4.19 26.98 -5.59
N ILE A 3 -5.44 26.68 -5.27
CA ILE A 3 -5.82 25.48 -4.51
C ILE A 3 -5.74 24.36 -5.53
N THR A 4 -4.63 23.62 -5.56
CA THR A 4 -4.52 22.42 -6.38
C THR A 4 -5.51 21.41 -5.82
N GLU A 5 -6.65 21.28 -6.51
CA GLU A 5 -7.51 20.11 -6.44
C GLU A 5 -6.63 18.89 -6.73
N LYS A 6 -6.18 18.21 -5.67
CA LYS A 6 -5.63 16.87 -5.79
C LYS A 6 -6.74 16.02 -6.37
N ASP A 7 -6.58 15.65 -7.64
CA ASP A 7 -7.40 14.75 -8.47
C ASP A 7 -7.44 13.32 -7.87
N SER A 8 -7.83 13.18 -6.60
CA SER A 8 -7.96 11.90 -5.88
C SER A 8 -9.24 11.14 -6.28
N SER A 9 -10.05 11.72 -7.18
CA SER A 9 -11.34 11.16 -7.60
C SER A 9 -11.24 10.07 -8.68
N LYS A 10 -10.07 9.85 -9.30
CA LYS A 10 -9.88 8.76 -10.28
C LYS A 10 -9.30 7.48 -9.69
N GLU A 11 -8.81 7.51 -8.45
CA GLU A 11 -8.26 6.33 -7.81
C GLU A 11 -9.38 5.43 -7.27
N LYS A 12 -9.42 4.19 -7.72
CA LYS A 12 -10.35 3.18 -7.22
C LYS A 12 -10.01 2.88 -5.76
N LYS A 13 -10.81 3.41 -4.83
CA LYS A 13 -10.67 3.16 -3.40
C LYS A 13 -11.03 1.71 -3.10
N LEU A 14 -10.06 0.93 -2.63
CA LEU A 14 -10.27 -0.44 -2.16
C LEU A 14 -10.38 -0.43 -0.63
N LEU A 15 -11.44 -1.02 -0.09
CA LEU A 15 -11.59 -1.18 1.36
C LEU A 15 -11.02 -2.53 1.79
N ILE A 16 -9.94 -2.50 2.57
CA ILE A 16 -9.26 -3.70 3.07
C ILE A 16 -9.58 -3.87 4.56
N ARG A 17 -10.04 -5.06 4.95
CA ARG A 17 -10.21 -5.41 6.37
C ARG A 17 -8.94 -6.06 6.88
N LEU A 18 -8.28 -5.40 7.84
CA LEU A 18 -7.11 -5.92 8.53
C LEU A 18 -7.53 -6.48 9.91
N PRO A 19 -6.91 -7.57 10.39
CA PRO A 19 -7.04 -7.99 11.77
C PRO A 19 -6.64 -6.85 12.72
N LYS A 20 -7.31 -6.76 13.89
CA LYS A 20 -7.12 -5.64 14.84
C LYS A 20 -5.65 -5.42 15.22
N GLU A 21 -4.91 -6.50 15.47
CA GLU A 21 -3.51 -6.43 15.87
C GLU A 21 -2.63 -5.91 14.72
N LEU A 22 -2.83 -6.43 13.51
CA LEU A 22 -2.10 -6.00 12.33
C LEU A 22 -2.36 -4.51 12.05
N HIS A 23 -3.62 -4.07 12.11
CA HIS A 23 -3.99 -2.67 11.94
C HIS A 23 -3.27 -1.75 12.94
N ARG A 24 -3.19 -2.17 14.22
CA ARG A 24 -2.49 -1.41 15.27
C ARG A 24 -1.00 -1.30 14.95
N GLN A 25 -0.36 -2.40 14.56
CA GLN A 25 1.06 -2.42 14.20
C GLN A 25 1.35 -1.55 12.98
N THR A 26 0.54 -1.64 11.92
CA THR A 26 0.66 -0.80 10.73
C THR A 26 0.53 0.68 11.08
N LYS A 27 -0.40 1.03 11.98
CA LYS A 27 -0.58 2.42 12.43
C LYS A 27 0.63 2.97 13.18
N LEU A 28 1.21 2.18 14.09
CA LEU A 28 2.42 2.56 14.83
C LEU A 28 3.61 2.74 13.88
N LEU A 29 3.80 1.81 12.96
CA LEU A 29 4.88 1.89 11.98
C LEU A 29 4.74 3.10 11.05
N ALA A 30 3.53 3.40 10.59
CA ALA A 30 3.26 4.58 9.78
C ALA A 30 3.59 5.88 10.54
N TYR A 31 3.31 5.93 11.83
CA TYR A 31 3.68 7.05 12.69
C TYR A 31 5.21 7.19 12.81
N ASP A 32 5.91 6.10 13.10
CA ASP A 32 7.36 6.09 13.27
C ASP A 32 8.11 6.51 11.99
N LEU A 33 7.58 6.11 10.83
CA LEU A 33 8.14 6.42 9.52
C LEU A 33 7.66 7.77 8.94
N ASN A 34 6.73 8.45 9.61
CA ASN A 34 6.09 9.67 9.13
C ASN A 34 5.50 9.54 7.71
N VAL A 35 4.86 8.39 7.43
CA VAL A 35 4.20 8.09 6.16
C VAL A 35 2.71 7.81 6.39
N SER A 36 1.90 7.89 5.34
CA SER A 36 0.50 7.50 5.48
C SER A 36 0.36 5.98 5.57
N MET A 37 -0.61 5.52 6.34
CA MET A 37 -0.91 4.10 6.46
C MET A 37 -1.32 3.48 5.11
N ALA A 38 -1.89 4.30 4.21
CA ALA A 38 -2.25 3.90 2.85
C ALA A 38 -1.00 3.64 2.01
N ASP A 39 -0.02 4.56 2.03
CA ASP A 39 1.23 4.41 1.28
C ASP A 39 1.98 3.15 1.70
N LEU A 40 2.06 2.91 3.01
CA LEU A 40 2.70 1.70 3.56
C LEU A 40 2.01 0.40 3.11
N CYS A 41 0.69 0.43 2.98
CA CYS A 41 -0.07 -0.70 2.45
C CYS A 41 0.16 -0.88 0.93
N CYS A 42 0.23 0.21 0.16
CA CYS A 42 0.53 0.17 -1.26
C CYS A 42 1.92 -0.41 -1.52
N GLU A 43 2.95 0.08 -0.84
CA GLU A 43 4.32 -0.44 -0.95
C GLU A 43 4.39 -1.94 -0.61
N GLY A 44 3.72 -2.34 0.46
CA GLY A 44 3.63 -3.75 0.85
C GLY A 44 3.00 -4.62 -0.25
N LEU A 45 1.92 -4.15 -0.88
CA LEU A 45 1.26 -4.85 -1.98
C LEU A 45 2.16 -4.92 -3.23
N GLU A 46 2.79 -3.81 -3.61
CA GLU A 46 3.72 -3.77 -4.75
C GLU A 46 4.87 -4.75 -4.59
N MET A 47 5.47 -4.83 -3.39
CA MET A 47 6.52 -5.80 -3.09
C MET A 47 6.04 -7.25 -3.25
N ILE A 48 4.81 -7.57 -2.85
CA ILE A 48 4.25 -8.91 -3.00
C ILE A 48 3.97 -9.24 -4.46
N VAL A 49 3.42 -8.29 -5.23
CA VAL A 49 3.18 -8.45 -6.67
C VAL A 49 4.50 -8.68 -7.40
N GLN A 50 5.51 -7.83 -7.18
CA GLN A 50 6.84 -8.00 -7.78
C GLN A 50 7.50 -9.33 -7.40
N LYS A 51 7.35 -9.78 -6.15
CA LYS A 51 7.84 -11.10 -5.72
C LYS A 51 7.13 -12.24 -6.46
N HIS A 52 5.82 -12.11 -6.69
CA HIS A 52 5.03 -13.09 -7.42
C HIS A 52 5.44 -13.16 -8.91
N GLU A 53 5.60 -12.00 -9.56
CA GLU A 53 6.06 -11.92 -10.96
C GLU A 53 7.45 -12.53 -11.12
N LYS A 54 8.40 -12.20 -10.24
CA LYS A 54 9.75 -12.78 -10.26
C LYS A 54 9.75 -14.29 -10.06
N LYS A 55 8.86 -14.82 -9.22
CA LYS A 55 8.71 -16.28 -9.02
C LYS A 55 8.07 -16.96 -10.23
N THR A 56 7.12 -16.30 -10.88
CA THR A 56 6.42 -16.82 -12.06
C THR A 56 7.35 -16.85 -13.27
N ALA A 57 8.13 -15.78 -13.48
CA ALA A 57 9.14 -15.71 -14.53
C ALA A 57 10.22 -16.81 -14.40
N LYS A 58 10.56 -17.23 -13.18
CA LYS A 58 11.52 -18.32 -12.94
C LYS A 58 10.96 -19.74 -13.17
N LYS A 59 9.64 -19.90 -13.27
CA LYS A 59 9.01 -21.21 -13.54
C LYS A 59 8.71 -21.46 -15.02
N GLN A 60 8.88 -20.45 -15.87
CA GLN A 60 8.61 -20.55 -17.31
C GLN A 60 9.85 -20.88 -18.16
N PHE A 61 10.99 -21.17 -17.54
CA PHE A 61 12.22 -21.62 -18.19
C PHE A 61 12.63 -23.00 -17.67
#